data_AF-A0AAU2F3J8-F1
#
_entry.id   AF-A0AAU2F3J8-F1
#
_cell.length_a   1.000
_cell.length_b   1.000
_cell.length_c   1.000
_cell.angle_alpha   90.00
_cell.angle_beta   90.00
_cell.angle_gamma   90.00
#
_symmetry.space_group_name_H-M   'P 1'
#
loop_
_entity.id
_entity.type
_entity.pdbx_description
1 polymer ?
#
loop_
_entity_poly.entity_id
_entity_poly.type
_entity_poly.pdbx_seq_one_letter_code
_entity_poly.pdbx_strand_id
1 'polypeptide(L)'
;MSQPPSHSSGPQLAAQLAAFEGRPAVAGGVGKDPVNEPMIRHWCEALGDSSPAYAGPDAVAPATMLQVWTMGGLSGHSSRSEAYEELLALLDDAGCTSVVATDCEQEYLRPLRPGDRVAFDSVVESVVGPKTTKLGTGYFVTTRMDVRVEGEPVGTHRFRILKYAPSHAPGASRAPETSTGRERAATRPRPVVNRDNAGFWDGVGRRQLLIQRCLECRALRFPWLPGCNACGSGDWDTVEACGDGTVFSYVVMHHPPFPAFDPPYAVGLIELAEGVRIISNVIGVPYDKVRIGMPVRLEFVRYEDGQPELPVFRGDLPGEVGG
;
A
#
# COMPACT_ATOMS: atom_id res chain seq x y z
N MET A 1 -24.22 -24.54 34.55
CA MET A 1 -22.82 -24.81 34.21
C MET A 1 -22.68 -24.62 32.71
N SER A 2 -22.41 -23.40 32.28
CA SER A 2 -22.28 -23.08 30.85
C SER A 2 -20.83 -23.33 30.44
N GLN A 3 -20.62 -24.32 29.57
CA GLN A 3 -19.31 -24.59 28.98
C GLN A 3 -18.83 -23.38 28.18
N PRO A 4 -17.53 -23.02 28.23
CA PRO A 4 -16.96 -22.04 27.33
C PRO A 4 -16.97 -22.56 25.88
N PRO A 5 -17.03 -21.68 24.86
CA PRO A 5 -16.98 -22.11 23.47
C PRO A 5 -15.66 -22.85 23.21
N SER A 6 -15.77 -24.07 22.70
CA SER A 6 -14.62 -24.88 22.33
C SER A 6 -13.90 -24.21 21.16
N HIS A 7 -12.74 -23.60 21.43
CA HIS A 7 -11.79 -23.25 20.38
C HIS A 7 -11.46 -24.53 19.61
N SER A 8 -11.87 -24.60 18.34
CA SER A 8 -11.54 -25.76 17.52
C SER A 8 -10.02 -25.84 17.42
N SER A 9 -9.47 -26.99 17.78
CA SER A 9 -8.03 -27.23 17.68
C SER A 9 -7.58 -27.00 16.23
N GLY A 10 -6.43 -26.35 16.02
CA GLY A 10 -5.93 -25.98 14.68
C GLY A 10 -6.02 -27.06 13.58
N PRO A 11 -5.81 -28.36 13.85
CA PRO A 11 -5.98 -29.43 12.86
C PRO A 11 -7.43 -29.64 12.40
N GLN A 12 -8.40 -29.43 13.28
CA GLN A 12 -9.82 -29.60 12.97
C GLN A 12 -10.34 -28.47 12.07
N LEU A 13 -9.87 -27.24 12.32
CA LEU A 13 -10.17 -26.08 11.49
C LEU A 13 -9.59 -26.24 10.08
N ALA A 14 -8.33 -26.69 9.95
CA ALA A 14 -7.72 -26.92 8.65
C ALA A 14 -8.51 -27.93 7.79
N ALA A 15 -9.00 -29.01 8.39
CA ALA A 15 -9.84 -30.00 7.69
C ALA A 15 -11.19 -29.41 7.24
N GLN A 16 -11.82 -28.56 8.06
CA GLN A 16 -13.06 -27.86 7.69
C GLN A 16 -12.82 -26.89 6.52
N LEU A 17 -11.72 -26.13 6.56
CA LEU A 17 -11.36 -25.18 5.51
C LEU A 17 -11.05 -25.87 4.17
N ALA A 18 -10.40 -27.04 4.20
CA ALA A 18 -10.11 -27.82 3.01
C ALA A 18 -11.39 -28.30 2.28
N ALA A 19 -12.51 -28.46 3.00
CA ALA A 19 -13.80 -28.83 2.38
C ALA A 19 -14.39 -27.73 1.49
N PHE A 20 -13.84 -26.51 1.54
CA PHE A 20 -14.24 -25.42 0.63
C PHE A 20 -13.49 -25.42 -0.70
N GLU A 21 -12.39 -26.18 -0.83
CA GLU A 21 -11.66 -26.28 -2.08
C GLU A 21 -12.54 -26.88 -3.18
N GLY A 22 -12.53 -26.26 -4.36
CA GLY A 22 -13.40 -26.61 -5.49
C GLY A 22 -14.83 -26.07 -5.38
N ARG A 23 -15.24 -25.49 -4.24
CA ARG A 23 -16.58 -24.86 -4.14
C ARG A 23 -16.59 -23.50 -4.84
N PRO A 24 -17.73 -23.09 -5.46
CA PRO A 24 -17.85 -21.78 -6.07
C PRO A 24 -17.66 -20.67 -5.02
N ALA A 25 -16.86 -19.66 -5.34
CA ALA A 25 -16.78 -18.40 -4.62
C ALA A 25 -17.76 -17.34 -5.17
N VAL A 26 -18.00 -17.39 -6.47
CA VAL A 26 -19.05 -16.64 -7.18
C VAL A 26 -19.63 -17.57 -8.22
N ALA A 27 -20.96 -17.60 -8.33
CA ALA A 27 -21.67 -18.32 -9.38
C ALA A 27 -22.62 -17.37 -10.12
N GLY A 28 -22.49 -17.28 -11.45
CA GLY A 28 -23.30 -16.42 -12.30
C GLY A 28 -23.06 -14.93 -12.10
N GLY A 29 -21.83 -14.52 -11.77
CA GLY A 29 -21.47 -13.11 -11.60
C GLY A 29 -21.60 -12.34 -12.91
N VAL A 30 -22.13 -11.12 -12.85
CA VAL A 30 -22.22 -10.18 -13.99
C VAL A 30 -21.66 -8.84 -13.55
N GLY A 31 -20.81 -8.24 -14.39
CA GLY A 31 -20.33 -6.89 -14.19
C GLY A 31 -21.49 -5.90 -14.16
N LYS A 32 -21.42 -4.90 -13.28
CA LYS A 32 -22.52 -3.93 -13.10
C LYS A 32 -22.78 -3.11 -14.34
N ASP A 33 -21.69 -2.72 -14.98
CA ASP A 33 -21.69 -1.90 -16.18
C ASP A 33 -21.05 -2.71 -17.31
N PRO A 34 -21.50 -2.52 -18.57
CA PRO A 34 -20.67 -2.92 -19.69
C PRO A 34 -19.33 -2.20 -19.61
N VAL A 35 -18.31 -2.78 -20.24
CA VAL A 35 -17.05 -2.08 -20.49
C VAL A 35 -17.38 -0.73 -21.14
N ASN A 36 -16.86 0.37 -20.61
CA ASN A 36 -17.26 1.69 -21.03
C ASN A 36 -16.11 2.70 -21.02
N GLU A 37 -16.15 3.64 -21.97
CA GLU A 37 -15.12 4.65 -22.15
C GLU A 37 -14.94 5.57 -20.93
N PRO A 38 -15.98 6.03 -20.21
CA PRO A 38 -15.79 6.87 -19.03
C PRO A 38 -14.90 6.22 -17.96
N MET A 39 -15.13 4.95 -17.64
CA MET A 39 -14.32 4.20 -16.68
C MET A 39 -12.90 3.95 -17.19
N ILE A 40 -12.74 3.61 -18.48
CA ILE A 40 -11.42 3.44 -19.11
C ILE A 40 -10.61 4.75 -19.00
N ARG A 41 -11.20 5.88 -19.41
CA ARG A 41 -10.55 7.19 -19.34
C ARG A 41 -10.14 7.54 -17.91
N HIS A 42 -11.03 7.40 -16.93
CA HIS A 42 -10.72 7.69 -15.52
C HIS A 42 -9.59 6.81 -14.98
N TRP A 43 -9.60 5.52 -15.32
CA TRP A 43 -8.54 4.59 -14.91
C TRP A 43 -7.19 4.99 -15.52
N CYS A 44 -7.17 5.31 -16.82
CA CYS A 44 -5.98 5.75 -17.52
C CYS A 44 -5.40 7.05 -16.94
N GLU A 45 -6.25 8.04 -16.64
CA GLU A 45 -5.81 9.29 -16.01
C GLU A 45 -5.23 9.07 -14.61
N ALA A 46 -5.88 8.22 -13.80
CA ALA A 46 -5.41 7.92 -12.45
C ALA A 46 -4.05 7.22 -12.44
N LEU A 47 -3.77 6.40 -13.46
CA LEU A 47 -2.51 5.67 -13.59
C LEU A 47 -1.47 6.37 -14.47
N GLY A 48 -1.84 7.48 -15.12
CA GLY A 48 -0.98 8.19 -16.06
C GLY A 48 -0.68 7.39 -17.34
N ASP A 49 -1.57 6.48 -17.74
CA ASP A 49 -1.42 5.70 -18.97
C ASP A 49 -2.06 6.42 -20.15
N SER A 50 -1.22 6.91 -21.06
CA SER A 50 -1.65 7.71 -22.23
C SER A 50 -1.68 6.91 -23.54
N SER A 51 -1.75 5.58 -23.48
CA SER A 51 -1.77 4.76 -24.69
C SER A 51 -2.95 5.13 -25.60
N PRO A 52 -2.72 5.37 -26.91
CA PRO A 52 -3.79 5.71 -27.84
C PRO A 52 -4.77 4.56 -28.08
N ALA A 53 -4.40 3.32 -27.73
CA ALA A 53 -5.27 2.14 -27.89
C ALA A 53 -6.56 2.20 -27.05
N TYR A 54 -6.61 3.08 -26.04
CA TYR A 54 -7.71 3.18 -25.08
C TYR A 54 -8.73 4.26 -25.43
N ALA A 55 -8.57 4.94 -26.58
CA ALA A 55 -9.43 6.04 -27.01
C ALA A 55 -9.84 5.90 -28.48
N GLY A 56 -10.98 6.51 -28.84
CA GLY A 56 -11.51 6.50 -30.20
C GLY A 56 -12.42 5.30 -30.51
N PRO A 57 -12.89 5.19 -31.76
CA PRO A 57 -13.94 4.22 -32.14
C PRO A 57 -13.52 2.75 -31.99
N ASP A 58 -12.22 2.46 -32.07
CA ASP A 58 -11.67 1.11 -31.93
C ASP A 58 -11.07 0.83 -30.54
N ALA A 59 -11.41 1.67 -29.55
CA ALA A 59 -10.85 1.59 -28.21
C ALA A 59 -11.00 0.20 -27.61
N VAL A 60 -9.96 -0.21 -26.90
CA VAL A 60 -9.97 -1.39 -26.03
C VAL A 60 -9.81 -0.95 -24.58
N ALA A 61 -10.32 -1.72 -23.64
CA ALA A 61 -9.98 -1.51 -22.24
C ALA A 61 -8.52 -1.95 -21.99
N PRO A 62 -7.76 -1.22 -21.16
CA PRO A 62 -6.50 -1.71 -20.62
C PRO A 62 -6.68 -3.11 -20.03
N ALA A 63 -5.79 -4.04 -20.36
CA ALA A 63 -5.91 -5.44 -19.96
C ALA A 63 -5.99 -5.59 -18.42
N THR A 64 -5.23 -4.76 -17.70
CA THR A 64 -5.20 -4.64 -16.24
C THR A 64 -6.52 -4.16 -15.62
N MET A 65 -7.49 -3.70 -16.41
CA MET A 65 -8.85 -3.43 -15.94
C MET A 65 -9.72 -4.69 -15.85
N LEU A 66 -9.23 -5.89 -16.18
CA LEU A 66 -10.03 -7.13 -16.17
C LEU A 66 -10.84 -7.31 -14.88
N GLN A 67 -10.21 -7.11 -13.71
CA GLN A 67 -10.90 -7.20 -12.42
C GLN A 67 -11.82 -6.00 -12.13
N VAL A 68 -11.52 -4.81 -12.66
CA VAL A 68 -12.30 -3.58 -12.40
C VAL A 68 -13.77 -3.79 -12.79
N TRP A 69 -14.02 -4.49 -13.89
CA TRP A 69 -15.36 -4.78 -14.39
C TRP A 69 -16.15 -5.80 -13.54
N THR A 70 -15.48 -6.52 -12.63
CA THR A 70 -16.12 -7.52 -11.76
C THR A 70 -16.20 -7.09 -10.29
N MET A 71 -15.73 -5.88 -9.96
CA MET A 71 -15.71 -5.37 -8.60
C MET A 71 -17.11 -5.09 -8.03
N GLY A 72 -17.32 -5.45 -6.75
CA GLY A 72 -18.55 -5.13 -6.02
C GLY A 72 -18.75 -3.64 -5.74
N GLY A 73 -17.71 -2.79 -5.85
CA GLY A 73 -17.80 -1.36 -5.57
C GLY A 73 -18.33 -1.05 -4.15
N LEU A 74 -18.88 0.16 -3.96
CA LEU A 74 -19.37 0.61 -2.65
C LEU A 74 -20.61 -0.14 -2.16
N SER A 75 -21.40 -0.73 -3.06
CA SER A 75 -22.58 -1.52 -2.68
C SER A 75 -22.24 -2.95 -2.25
N GLY A 76 -20.96 -3.34 -2.25
CA GLY A 76 -20.52 -4.68 -1.90
C GLY A 76 -20.73 -5.72 -3.01
N HIS A 77 -20.39 -6.97 -2.70
CA HIS A 77 -20.45 -8.08 -3.65
C HIS A 77 -21.79 -8.82 -3.50
N SER A 78 -22.74 -8.57 -4.40
CA SER A 78 -24.05 -9.25 -4.38
C SER A 78 -24.02 -10.67 -4.96
N SER A 79 -22.92 -11.07 -5.60
CA SER A 79 -22.77 -12.35 -6.30
C SER A 79 -21.90 -13.38 -5.57
N ARG A 80 -21.46 -13.09 -4.34
CA ARG A 80 -20.71 -14.07 -3.53
C ARG A 80 -21.61 -15.26 -3.23
N SER A 81 -21.03 -16.45 -3.28
CA SER A 81 -21.72 -17.66 -2.86
C SER A 81 -21.82 -17.72 -1.33
N GLU A 82 -22.86 -18.39 -0.83
CA GLU A 82 -23.00 -18.70 0.59
C GLU A 82 -21.78 -19.48 1.11
N ALA A 83 -21.24 -20.39 0.30
CA ALA A 83 -20.05 -21.19 0.65
C ALA A 83 -18.82 -20.32 0.92
N TYR A 84 -18.64 -19.23 0.17
CA TYR A 84 -17.50 -18.35 0.35
C TYR A 84 -17.69 -17.40 1.53
N GLU A 85 -18.92 -16.95 1.78
CA GLU A 85 -19.23 -16.19 2.99
C GLU A 85 -19.02 -17.04 4.25
N GLU A 86 -19.45 -18.29 4.22
CA GLU A 86 -19.22 -19.27 5.29
C GLU A 86 -17.72 -19.52 5.53
N LEU A 87 -16.93 -19.69 4.46
CA LEU A 87 -15.47 -19.82 4.56
C LEU A 87 -14.83 -18.60 5.26
N LEU A 88 -15.23 -17.39 4.85
CA LEU A 88 -14.68 -16.16 5.43
C LEU A 88 -15.11 -15.96 6.89
N ALA A 89 -16.37 -16.29 7.22
CA ALA A 89 -16.90 -16.24 8.58
C ALA A 89 -16.20 -17.25 9.49
N LEU A 90 -15.96 -18.48 9.01
CA LEU A 90 -15.22 -19.49 9.77
C LEU A 90 -13.79 -19.03 10.10
N LEU A 91 -13.14 -18.33 9.17
CA LEU A 91 -11.83 -17.71 9.41
C LEU A 91 -11.92 -16.55 10.41
N ASP A 92 -12.96 -15.71 10.34
CA ASP A 92 -13.19 -14.63 11.31
C ASP A 92 -13.43 -15.16 12.73
N ASP A 93 -14.27 -16.20 12.87
CA ASP A 93 -14.55 -16.88 14.14
C ASP A 93 -13.30 -17.56 14.72
N ALA A 94 -12.37 -17.98 13.87
CA ALA A 94 -11.05 -18.47 14.27
C ALA A 94 -10.06 -17.35 14.62
N GLY A 95 -10.51 -16.09 14.66
CA GLY A 95 -9.70 -14.91 15.00
C GLY A 95 -8.93 -14.31 13.82
N CYS A 96 -9.08 -14.85 12.60
CA CYS A 96 -8.43 -14.33 11.39
C CYS A 96 -9.21 -13.16 10.77
N THR A 97 -9.35 -12.09 11.55
CA THR A 97 -10.22 -10.94 11.25
C THR A 97 -9.63 -9.93 10.26
N SER A 98 -8.32 -10.01 9.99
CA SER A 98 -7.64 -9.13 9.05
C SER A 98 -7.37 -9.85 7.73
N VAL A 99 -7.36 -9.08 6.64
CA VAL A 99 -7.12 -9.59 5.29
C VAL A 99 -6.09 -8.73 4.57
N VAL A 100 -5.21 -9.38 3.80
CA VAL A 100 -4.30 -8.69 2.88
C VAL A 100 -4.20 -9.50 1.59
N ALA A 101 -4.17 -8.83 0.45
CA ALA A 101 -3.85 -9.46 -0.83
C ALA A 101 -2.34 -9.72 -0.89
N THR A 102 -1.93 -10.92 -1.27
CA THR A 102 -0.51 -11.29 -1.34
C THR A 102 -0.04 -11.52 -2.77
N ASP A 103 -0.91 -12.02 -3.64
CA ASP A 103 -0.55 -12.35 -5.03
C ASP A 103 -1.74 -12.16 -5.97
N CYS A 104 -1.43 -11.76 -7.20
CA CYS A 104 -2.38 -11.54 -8.27
C CYS A 104 -1.73 -12.00 -9.58
N GLU A 105 -2.35 -12.98 -10.23
CA GLU A 105 -1.97 -13.47 -11.57
C GLU A 105 -3.16 -13.27 -12.50
N GLN A 106 -2.93 -12.61 -13.64
CA GLN A 106 -3.96 -12.40 -14.65
C GLN A 106 -3.47 -12.90 -16.01
N GLU A 107 -4.35 -13.60 -16.73
CA GLU A 107 -4.15 -14.01 -18.10
C GLU A 107 -5.20 -13.34 -18.98
N TYR A 108 -4.76 -12.77 -20.10
CA TYR A 108 -5.61 -12.01 -21.02
C TYR A 108 -5.65 -12.73 -22.36
N LEU A 109 -6.81 -13.27 -22.72
CA LEU A 109 -6.97 -14.06 -23.95
C LEU A 109 -7.30 -13.16 -25.15
N ARG A 110 -8.07 -12.10 -24.90
CA ARG A 110 -8.38 -11.05 -25.89
C ARG A 110 -8.66 -9.71 -25.19
N PRO A 111 -8.51 -8.57 -25.88
CA PRO A 111 -8.93 -7.29 -25.34
C PRO A 111 -10.44 -7.24 -25.14
N LEU A 112 -10.86 -6.55 -24.07
CA LEU A 112 -12.22 -6.12 -23.86
C LEU A 112 -12.50 -4.83 -24.61
N ARG A 113 -13.72 -4.64 -25.10
CA ARG A 113 -14.13 -3.46 -25.87
C ARG A 113 -15.31 -2.75 -25.23
N PRO A 114 -15.44 -1.41 -25.35
CA PRO A 114 -16.66 -0.71 -24.95
C PRO A 114 -17.91 -1.40 -25.49
N GLY A 115 -18.88 -1.66 -24.62
CA GLY A 115 -20.10 -2.43 -24.89
C GLY A 115 -20.05 -3.89 -24.42
N ASP A 116 -18.86 -4.48 -24.25
CA ASP A 116 -18.73 -5.86 -23.76
C ASP A 116 -19.40 -6.01 -22.38
N ARG A 117 -20.28 -7.01 -22.24
CA ARG A 117 -20.88 -7.37 -20.95
C ARG A 117 -20.09 -8.51 -20.32
N VAL A 118 -19.36 -8.17 -19.27
CA VAL A 118 -18.53 -9.11 -18.53
C VAL A 118 -19.40 -9.99 -17.64
N ALA A 119 -19.23 -11.30 -17.76
CA ALA A 119 -19.73 -12.31 -16.84
C ALA A 119 -18.56 -13.08 -16.25
N PHE A 120 -18.70 -13.59 -15.03
CA PHE A 120 -17.61 -14.28 -14.35
C PHE A 120 -18.11 -15.30 -13.34
N ASP A 121 -17.37 -16.40 -13.20
CA ASP A 121 -17.49 -17.33 -12.09
C ASP A 121 -16.15 -17.37 -11.35
N SER A 122 -16.21 -17.72 -10.07
CA SER A 122 -15.00 -17.94 -9.29
C SER A 122 -15.13 -19.20 -8.45
N VAL A 123 -14.01 -19.88 -8.24
CA VAL A 123 -13.87 -21.06 -7.40
C VAL A 123 -12.80 -20.82 -6.33
N VAL A 124 -13.00 -21.38 -5.14
CA VAL A 124 -11.94 -21.50 -4.14
C VAL A 124 -10.98 -22.58 -4.62
N GLU A 125 -9.81 -22.17 -5.12
CA GLU A 125 -8.81 -23.07 -5.69
C GLU A 125 -8.02 -23.80 -4.60
N SER A 126 -7.67 -23.10 -3.50
CA SER A 126 -7.00 -23.72 -2.35
C SER A 126 -7.17 -22.90 -1.07
N VAL A 127 -7.09 -23.57 0.09
CA VAL A 127 -6.99 -22.95 1.41
C VAL A 127 -5.83 -23.55 2.20
N VAL A 128 -4.76 -22.78 2.40
CA VAL A 128 -3.50 -23.28 2.97
C VAL A 128 -3.18 -22.60 4.30
N GLY A 129 -3.04 -23.37 5.37
CA GLY A 129 -2.61 -22.88 6.66
C GLY A 129 -2.76 -23.90 7.79
N PRO A 130 -2.53 -23.49 9.05
CA PRO A 130 -2.11 -22.15 9.45
C PRO A 130 -0.65 -21.86 9.04
N LYS A 131 -0.35 -20.61 8.72
CA LYS A 131 1.01 -20.10 8.46
C LYS A 131 1.25 -18.85 9.31
N THR A 132 2.40 -18.79 9.98
CA THR A 132 2.83 -17.61 10.74
C THR A 132 3.65 -16.70 9.84
N THR A 133 3.21 -15.45 9.73
CA THR A 133 3.88 -14.38 8.98
C THR A 133 4.23 -13.21 9.92
N LYS A 134 4.88 -12.16 9.41
CA LYS A 134 5.11 -10.93 10.19
C LYS A 134 3.82 -10.21 10.59
N LEU A 135 2.76 -10.34 9.79
CA LEU A 135 1.45 -9.71 10.05
C LEU A 135 0.65 -10.48 11.11
N GLY A 136 0.89 -11.79 11.20
CA GLY A 136 0.22 -12.68 12.13
C GLY A 136 0.10 -14.10 11.60
N THR A 137 -0.57 -14.96 12.37
CA THR A 137 -0.88 -16.33 11.97
C THR A 137 -2.22 -16.37 11.25
N GLY A 138 -2.27 -17.04 10.10
CA GLY A 138 -3.46 -17.06 9.27
C GLY A 138 -3.49 -18.16 8.21
N TYR A 139 -4.46 -18.06 7.31
CA TYR A 139 -4.67 -18.97 6.19
C TYR A 139 -4.65 -18.21 4.88
N PHE A 140 -3.94 -18.76 3.90
CA PHE A 140 -3.98 -18.29 2.53
C PHE A 140 -5.20 -18.87 1.84
N VAL A 141 -6.01 -18.02 1.21
CA VAL A 141 -7.16 -18.43 0.39
C VAL A 141 -6.86 -17.99 -1.03
N THR A 142 -6.78 -18.95 -1.94
CA THR A 142 -6.59 -18.69 -3.37
C THR A 142 -7.92 -18.89 -4.09
N THR A 143 -8.37 -17.88 -4.81
CA THR A 143 -9.54 -17.96 -5.68
C THR A 143 -9.11 -17.81 -7.13
N ARG A 144 -9.69 -18.63 -8.01
CA ARG A 144 -9.54 -18.49 -9.46
C ARG A 144 -10.86 -17.98 -10.02
N MET A 145 -10.80 -16.94 -10.83
CA MET A 145 -11.95 -16.36 -11.52
C MET A 145 -11.77 -16.55 -13.04
N ASP A 146 -12.80 -17.08 -13.68
CA ASP A 146 -12.88 -17.21 -15.13
C ASP A 146 -13.83 -16.12 -15.65
N VAL A 147 -13.33 -15.26 -16.53
CA VAL A 147 -14.06 -14.10 -17.06
C VAL A 147 -14.46 -14.36 -18.50
N ARG A 148 -15.71 -14.04 -18.84
CA ARG A 148 -16.31 -14.27 -20.15
C ARG A 148 -17.10 -13.06 -20.63
N VAL A 149 -17.29 -12.98 -21.94
CA VAL A 149 -18.22 -12.05 -22.60
C VAL A 149 -19.01 -12.88 -23.60
N GLU A 150 -20.35 -12.84 -23.50
CA GLU A 150 -21.25 -13.64 -24.34
C GLU A 150 -20.95 -15.15 -24.31
N GLY A 151 -20.42 -15.65 -23.19
CA GLY A 151 -20.04 -17.06 -23.01
C GLY A 151 -18.61 -17.39 -23.43
N GLU A 152 -17.95 -16.54 -24.21
CA GLU A 152 -16.58 -16.74 -24.67
C GLU A 152 -15.55 -16.27 -23.62
N PRO A 153 -14.47 -17.05 -23.37
CA PRO A 153 -13.47 -16.69 -22.38
C PRO A 153 -12.63 -15.49 -22.83
N VAL A 154 -12.44 -14.52 -21.94
CA VAL A 154 -11.66 -13.30 -22.22
C VAL A 154 -10.42 -13.17 -21.35
N GLY A 155 -10.42 -13.83 -20.19
CA GLY A 155 -9.27 -13.87 -19.31
C GLY A 155 -9.52 -14.66 -18.04
N THR A 156 -8.45 -14.89 -17.29
CA THR A 156 -8.50 -15.51 -15.97
C THR A 156 -7.82 -14.61 -14.95
N HIS A 157 -8.25 -14.72 -13.70
CA HIS A 157 -7.65 -13.99 -12.58
C HIS A 157 -7.53 -14.93 -11.39
N ARG A 158 -6.30 -15.27 -11.02
CA ARG A 158 -5.98 -16.01 -9.79
C ARG A 158 -5.52 -15.01 -8.74
N PHE A 159 -6.23 -14.99 -7.62
CA PHE A 159 -6.01 -14.02 -6.56
C PHE A 159 -5.80 -14.75 -5.24
N ARG A 160 -4.73 -14.39 -4.52
CA ARG A 160 -4.41 -14.97 -3.21
C ARG A 160 -4.50 -13.90 -2.13
N ILE A 161 -5.30 -14.19 -1.12
CA ILE A 161 -5.37 -13.40 0.11
C ILE A 161 -4.81 -14.18 1.28
N LEU A 162 -4.30 -13.47 2.29
CA LEU A 162 -4.03 -13.99 3.62
C LEU A 162 -5.09 -13.41 4.56
N LYS A 163 -5.93 -14.29 5.14
CA LYS A 163 -6.77 -13.97 6.29
C LYS A 163 -6.00 -14.35 7.55
N TYR A 164 -5.75 -13.41 8.45
CA TYR A 164 -4.85 -13.61 9.58
C TYR A 164 -5.34 -12.95 10.87
N ALA A 165 -4.95 -13.53 12.00
CA ALA A 165 -5.09 -12.94 13.31
C ALA A 165 -3.97 -11.90 13.49
N PRO A 166 -4.28 -10.60 13.67
CA PRO A 166 -3.27 -9.57 13.85
C PRO A 166 -2.37 -9.90 15.03
N SER A 167 -1.05 -9.83 14.83
CA SER A 167 -0.08 -10.01 15.92
C SER A 167 -0.20 -8.93 17.02
N HIS A 168 -0.90 -7.82 16.72
CA HIS A 168 -1.35 -6.80 17.66
C HIS A 168 -2.80 -6.43 17.32
N ALA A 169 -3.75 -6.70 18.23
CA ALA A 169 -5.16 -6.39 18.01
C ALA A 169 -5.38 -4.87 17.91
N PRO A 170 -5.99 -4.35 16.83
CA PRO A 170 -6.50 -2.99 16.83
C PRO A 170 -7.86 -3.00 17.56
N GLY A 171 -7.90 -2.57 18.83
CA GLY A 171 -9.21 -2.39 19.49
C GLY A 171 -9.33 -2.55 21.01
N ALA A 172 -8.26 -2.77 21.78
CA ALA A 172 -8.35 -2.60 23.23
C ALA A 172 -8.17 -1.11 23.56
N SER A 173 -9.29 -0.37 23.55
CA SER A 173 -9.38 0.93 24.22
C SER A 173 -8.98 0.74 25.69
N ARG A 174 -7.76 1.14 26.05
CA ARG A 174 -7.42 1.37 27.45
C ARG A 174 -8.18 2.61 27.86
N ALA A 175 -9.19 2.43 28.71
CA ALA A 175 -9.67 3.49 29.58
C ALA A 175 -8.44 4.15 30.27
N PRO A 176 -8.47 5.47 30.53
CA PRO A 176 -7.29 6.18 31.01
C PRO A 176 -6.99 5.75 32.44
N GLU A 177 -6.11 4.76 32.59
CA GLU A 177 -5.42 4.53 33.84
C GLU A 177 -4.42 5.67 34.00
N THR A 178 -4.77 6.58 34.90
CA THR A 178 -3.86 7.52 35.52
C THR A 178 -2.67 6.75 36.09
N SER A 179 -1.58 6.67 35.31
CA SER A 179 -0.28 6.26 35.82
C SER A 179 0.72 7.36 35.50
N THR A 180 1.02 8.13 36.55
CA THR A 180 2.21 8.95 36.66
C THR A 180 3.43 8.03 36.50
N GLY A 181 4.11 8.07 35.35
CA GLY A 181 5.31 7.24 35.15
C GLY A 181 5.83 7.18 33.71
N ARG A 182 6.62 8.19 33.33
CA ARG A 182 7.65 8.22 32.26
C ARG A 182 7.21 7.72 30.87
N GLU A 183 6.95 8.67 29.96
CA GLU A 183 6.89 8.47 28.51
C GLU A 183 8.02 7.54 28.03
N ARG A 184 7.69 6.34 27.56
CA ARG A 184 8.60 5.58 26.72
C ARG A 184 8.46 6.16 25.32
N ALA A 185 9.49 6.86 24.87
CA ALA A 185 9.61 7.34 23.49
C ALA A 185 9.39 6.19 22.50
N ALA A 186 8.67 6.48 21.43
CA ALA A 186 8.34 5.57 20.36
C ALA A 186 9.58 5.25 19.49
N THR A 187 10.05 4.00 19.52
CA THR A 187 11.23 3.55 18.75
C THR A 187 10.99 3.63 17.24
N ARG A 188 11.78 4.45 16.54
CA ARG A 188 11.68 4.60 15.08
C ARG A 188 12.13 3.32 14.36
N PRO A 189 11.47 2.90 13.25
CA PRO A 189 11.93 1.76 12.47
C PRO A 189 13.29 2.09 11.88
N ARG A 190 14.22 1.12 11.94
CA ARG A 190 15.52 1.28 11.30
C ARG A 190 15.36 1.30 9.78
N PRO A 191 16.07 2.18 9.07
CA PRO A 191 16.05 2.17 7.62
C PRO A 191 16.56 0.85 7.04
N VAL A 192 15.96 0.44 5.91
CA VAL A 192 16.45 -0.69 5.13
C VAL A 192 17.58 -0.19 4.23
N VAL A 193 18.81 -0.57 4.57
CA VAL A 193 20.01 -0.23 3.80
C VAL A 193 20.36 -1.38 2.86
N ASN A 194 20.57 -1.07 1.59
CA ASN A 194 21.05 -1.98 0.55
C ASN A 194 22.21 -1.33 -0.20
N ARG A 195 22.77 -2.04 -1.19
CA ARG A 195 23.90 -1.54 -1.99
C ARG A 195 23.60 -0.21 -2.68
N ASP A 196 22.39 -0.03 -3.18
CA ASP A 196 22.03 1.09 -4.04
C ASP A 196 21.72 2.37 -3.25
N ASN A 197 21.36 2.25 -1.97
CA ASN A 197 21.07 3.39 -1.09
C ASN A 197 22.09 3.58 0.06
N ALA A 198 23.13 2.73 0.15
CA ALA A 198 24.13 2.83 1.22
C ALA A 198 24.79 4.22 1.30
N GLY A 199 25.18 4.79 0.15
CA GLY A 199 25.82 6.11 0.13
C GLY A 199 24.92 7.26 0.60
N PHE A 200 23.59 7.13 0.46
CA PHE A 200 22.64 8.07 1.06
C PHE A 200 22.71 8.00 2.58
N TRP A 201 22.64 6.78 3.14
CA TRP A 201 22.67 6.59 4.60
C TRP A 201 24.04 6.92 5.21
N ASP A 202 25.15 6.70 4.49
CA ASP A 202 26.49 7.16 4.88
C ASP A 202 26.58 8.69 4.88
N GLY A 203 25.90 9.37 3.96
CA GLY A 203 25.72 10.82 3.98
C GLY A 203 24.95 11.27 5.21
N VAL A 204 23.79 10.65 5.47
CA VAL A 204 22.95 10.95 6.64
C VAL A 204 23.72 10.74 7.95
N GLY A 205 24.53 9.68 8.06
CA GLY A 205 25.40 9.43 9.22
C GLY A 205 26.48 10.49 9.44
N ARG A 206 26.83 11.25 8.39
CA ARG A 206 27.72 12.42 8.44
C ARG A 206 26.98 13.75 8.49
N ARG A 207 25.64 13.71 8.65
CA ARG A 207 24.75 14.89 8.62
C ARG A 207 24.81 15.65 7.30
N GLN A 208 24.93 14.92 6.19
CA GLN A 208 24.92 15.44 4.83
C GLN A 208 23.79 14.79 4.03
N LEU A 209 22.88 15.60 3.47
CA LEU A 209 21.83 15.08 2.60
C LEU A 209 22.36 15.01 1.17
N LEU A 210 22.77 13.81 0.73
CA LEU A 210 23.39 13.61 -0.57
C LEU A 210 22.36 13.24 -1.65
N ILE A 211 22.41 13.99 -2.76
CA ILE A 211 21.62 13.76 -3.98
C ILE A 211 22.53 13.13 -5.03
N GLN A 212 22.06 12.06 -5.69
CA GLN A 212 22.82 11.45 -6.79
C GLN A 212 22.81 12.37 -8.01
N ARG A 213 23.95 12.49 -8.69
CA ARG A 213 24.11 13.22 -9.94
C ARG A 213 24.78 12.35 -10.98
N CYS A 214 24.19 12.24 -12.16
CA CYS A 214 24.80 11.49 -13.26
C CYS A 214 26.10 12.17 -13.72
N LEU A 215 27.16 11.41 -13.97
CA LEU A 215 28.42 11.97 -14.51
C LEU A 215 28.31 12.36 -15.98
N GLU A 216 27.44 11.72 -16.75
CA GLU A 216 27.24 12.01 -18.17
C GLU A 216 26.28 13.19 -18.40
N CYS A 217 25.00 13.04 -18.02
CA CYS A 217 23.98 14.04 -18.34
C CYS A 217 23.75 15.06 -17.22
N ARG A 218 24.46 14.93 -16.09
CA ARG A 218 24.37 15.83 -14.92
C ARG A 218 22.99 15.89 -14.24
N ALA A 219 22.05 15.04 -14.64
CA ALA A 219 20.74 14.95 -14.01
C ALA A 219 20.87 14.57 -12.53
N LEU A 220 20.22 15.36 -11.67
CA LEU A 220 20.04 15.08 -10.26
C LEU A 220 18.89 14.09 -10.08
N ARG A 221 19.02 13.17 -9.12
CA ARG A 221 17.96 12.18 -8.84
C ARG A 221 17.85 11.84 -7.37
N PHE A 222 16.60 11.69 -6.96
CA PHE A 222 16.18 11.13 -5.67
C PHE A 222 14.83 10.43 -5.87
N PRO A 223 14.60 9.21 -5.34
CA PRO A 223 15.50 8.39 -4.53
C PRO A 223 16.73 7.89 -5.29
N TRP A 224 17.70 7.31 -4.56
CA TRP A 224 18.91 6.74 -5.16
C TRP A 224 18.56 5.51 -6.01
N LEU A 225 19.16 5.44 -7.21
CA LEU A 225 18.95 4.38 -8.20
C LEU A 225 20.32 3.91 -8.76
N PRO A 226 20.44 2.64 -9.17
CA PRO A 226 21.69 2.08 -9.69
C PRO A 226 22.10 2.66 -11.05
N GLY A 227 21.20 3.34 -11.77
CA GLY A 227 21.48 3.98 -13.04
C GLY A 227 20.64 5.25 -13.26
N CYS A 228 21.05 6.06 -14.23
CA CYS A 228 20.36 7.28 -14.60
C CYS A 228 19.10 6.98 -15.43
N ASN A 229 17.93 7.44 -14.98
CA ASN A 229 16.67 7.34 -15.71
C ASN A 229 16.57 8.25 -16.94
N ALA A 230 17.49 9.20 -17.11
CA ALA A 230 17.51 10.12 -18.25
C ALA A 230 18.37 9.60 -19.43
N CYS A 231 19.57 9.05 -19.16
CA CYS A 231 20.50 8.60 -20.21
C CYS A 231 20.93 7.14 -20.12
N GLY A 232 20.55 6.41 -19.07
CA GLY A 232 20.92 5.00 -18.88
C GLY A 232 22.31 4.75 -18.28
N SER A 233 23.13 5.80 -18.08
CA SER A 233 24.46 5.66 -17.48
C SER A 233 24.44 5.04 -16.09
N GLY A 234 25.41 4.16 -15.81
CA GLY A 234 25.67 3.62 -14.48
C GLY A 234 26.59 4.50 -13.63
N ASP A 235 27.17 5.54 -14.21
CA ASP A 235 28.18 6.38 -13.56
C ASP A 235 27.57 7.63 -12.92
N TRP A 236 27.92 7.87 -11.66
CA TRP A 236 27.38 8.98 -10.89
C TRP A 236 28.30 9.44 -9.76
N ASP A 237 28.18 10.71 -9.40
CA ASP A 237 28.71 11.29 -8.17
C ASP A 237 27.55 11.80 -7.30
N THR A 238 27.87 12.58 -6.27
CA THR A 238 26.86 13.20 -5.39
C THR A 238 27.05 14.71 -5.30
N VAL A 239 25.94 15.40 -5.04
CA VAL A 239 25.94 16.77 -4.56
C VAL A 239 25.27 16.81 -3.18
N GLU A 240 25.79 17.66 -2.29
CA GLU A 240 25.15 17.91 -1.00
C GLU A 240 24.02 18.91 -1.20
N ALA A 241 22.82 18.58 -0.71
CA ALA A 241 21.69 19.49 -0.72
C ALA A 241 21.96 20.67 0.23
N CYS A 242 21.57 21.88 -0.18
CA CYS A 242 21.67 23.08 0.66
C CYS A 242 20.79 23.01 1.92
N GLY A 243 19.81 22.10 1.93
CA GLY A 243 18.91 21.85 3.06
C GLY A 243 17.61 22.65 3.00
N ASP A 244 17.47 23.59 2.07
CA ASP A 244 16.24 24.34 1.88
C ASP A 244 15.26 23.56 0.99
N GLY A 245 13.97 23.63 1.34
CA GLY A 245 12.91 23.01 0.56
C GLY A 245 11.54 23.65 0.79
N THR A 246 10.56 23.15 0.07
CA THR A 246 9.15 23.53 0.22
C THR A 246 8.26 22.31 0.28
N VAL A 247 7.18 22.38 1.05
CA VAL A 247 6.17 21.32 1.09
C VAL A 247 5.44 21.28 -0.27
N PHE A 248 5.76 20.31 -1.11
CA PHE A 248 5.10 20.12 -2.40
C PHE A 248 3.71 19.48 -2.21
N SER A 249 3.63 18.49 -1.34
CA SER A 249 2.38 17.84 -0.92
C SER A 249 2.56 17.25 0.48
N TYR A 250 1.48 16.94 1.19
CA TYR A 250 1.57 16.30 2.50
C TYR A 250 0.31 15.48 2.81
N VAL A 251 0.48 14.54 3.73
CA VAL A 251 -0.61 13.80 4.37
C VAL A 251 -0.51 13.95 5.89
N VAL A 252 -1.65 13.83 6.58
CA VAL A 252 -1.72 13.82 8.05
C VAL A 252 -2.25 12.46 8.51
N MET A 253 -1.45 11.79 9.34
CA MET A 253 -1.70 10.41 9.74
C MET A 253 -2.43 10.45 11.07
N HIS A 254 -3.74 10.23 11.04
CA HIS A 254 -4.60 10.21 12.23
C HIS A 254 -4.79 8.79 12.79
N HIS A 255 -5.06 7.82 11.91
CA HIS A 255 -5.39 6.44 12.30
C HIS A 255 -5.07 5.45 11.17
N PRO A 256 -4.64 4.21 11.47
CA PRO A 256 -4.29 3.70 12.79
C PRO A 256 -2.99 4.30 13.35
N PRO A 257 -2.85 4.40 14.69
CA PRO A 257 -1.59 4.83 15.29
C PRO A 257 -0.50 3.83 14.91
N PHE A 258 0.64 4.34 14.46
CA PHE A 258 1.82 3.52 14.21
C PHE A 258 2.76 3.67 15.41
N PRO A 259 3.16 2.58 16.10
CA PRO A 259 3.86 2.66 17.39
C PRO A 259 5.15 3.51 17.43
N ALA A 260 5.72 3.82 16.27
CA ALA A 260 6.94 4.61 16.14
C ALA A 260 6.71 6.13 15.99
N PHE A 261 5.47 6.58 15.89
CA PHE A 261 5.11 7.99 15.72
C PHE A 261 3.95 8.34 16.65
N ASP A 262 3.94 9.56 17.15
CA ASP A 262 2.82 10.10 17.92
C ASP A 262 1.82 10.76 16.96
N PRO A 263 0.64 10.16 16.71
CA PRO A 263 -0.35 10.77 15.84
C PRO A 263 -1.13 11.89 16.57
N PRO A 264 -1.64 12.89 15.82
CA PRO A 264 -1.45 13.08 14.39
C PRO A 264 -0.11 13.73 14.04
N TYR A 265 0.54 13.22 12.99
CA TYR A 265 1.79 13.78 12.46
C TYR A 265 1.69 14.01 10.95
N ALA A 266 2.45 14.98 10.45
CA ALA A 266 2.54 15.26 9.03
C ALA A 266 3.74 14.54 8.38
N VAL A 267 3.50 13.98 7.19
CA VAL A 267 4.55 13.50 6.29
C VAL A 267 4.43 14.31 5.01
N GLY A 268 5.50 15.02 4.69
CA GLY A 268 5.60 15.87 3.51
C GLY A 268 6.36 15.17 2.39
N LEU A 269 5.91 15.38 1.16
CA LEU A 269 6.74 15.32 -0.03
C LEU A 269 7.38 16.71 -0.17
N ILE A 270 8.67 16.81 0.13
CA ILE A 270 9.42 18.05 0.13
C ILE A 270 10.15 18.19 -1.20
N GLU A 271 9.93 19.31 -1.90
CA GLU A 271 10.74 19.70 -3.05
C GLU A 271 11.94 20.50 -2.57
N LEU A 272 13.14 19.97 -2.75
CA LEU A 272 14.39 20.63 -2.39
C LEU A 272 14.70 21.75 -3.40
N ALA A 273 15.50 22.73 -3.01
CA ALA A 273 15.93 23.81 -3.90
C ALA A 273 16.64 23.31 -5.18
N GLU A 274 17.26 22.13 -5.12
CA GLU A 274 17.89 21.46 -6.27
C GLU A 274 16.87 20.82 -7.25
N GLY A 275 15.58 20.83 -6.93
CA GLY A 275 14.48 20.38 -7.80
C GLY A 275 14.11 18.90 -7.67
N VAL A 276 14.81 18.13 -6.84
CA VAL A 276 14.41 16.74 -6.50
C VAL A 276 13.46 16.73 -5.32
N ARG A 277 12.70 15.63 -5.14
CA ARG A 277 11.74 15.50 -4.05
C ARG A 277 12.10 14.38 -3.09
N ILE A 278 11.90 14.62 -1.79
CA ILE A 278 12.14 13.68 -0.71
C ILE A 278 10.91 13.56 0.19
N ILE A 279 10.58 12.33 0.60
CA ILE A 279 9.53 12.08 1.60
C ILE A 279 10.15 12.18 2.98
N SER A 280 9.61 13.02 3.86
CA SER A 280 10.07 13.11 5.24
C SER A 280 9.01 13.71 6.18
N ASN A 281 9.22 13.60 7.50
CA ASN A 281 8.38 14.28 8.47
C ASN A 281 8.56 15.80 8.40
N VAL A 282 7.45 16.52 8.54
CA VAL A 282 7.48 17.97 8.81
C VAL A 282 7.35 18.18 10.30
N ILE A 283 8.36 18.83 10.90
CA ILE A 283 8.45 19.10 12.35
C ILE A 283 8.48 20.61 12.62
N GLY A 284 8.43 21.00 13.89
CA GLY A 284 8.49 22.41 14.31
C GLY A 284 7.20 23.20 14.12
N VAL A 285 6.23 22.66 13.39
CA VAL A 285 4.88 23.22 13.25
C VAL A 285 3.83 22.17 13.62
N PRO A 286 2.68 22.57 14.18
CA PRO A 286 1.56 21.65 14.37
C PRO A 286 1.10 21.04 13.04
N TYR A 287 0.69 19.77 13.05
CA TYR A 287 0.31 19.03 11.83
C TYR A 287 -0.81 19.73 11.04
N ASP A 288 -1.73 20.41 11.74
CA ASP A 288 -2.87 21.12 11.16
C ASP A 288 -2.51 22.49 10.58
N LYS A 289 -1.24 22.92 10.73
CA LYS A 289 -0.67 24.14 10.16
C LYS A 289 0.24 23.90 8.96
N VAL A 290 0.61 22.66 8.67
CA VAL A 290 1.36 22.32 7.45
C VAL A 290 0.53 22.67 6.22
N ARG A 291 1.12 23.36 5.24
CA ARG A 291 0.45 23.80 4.00
C ARG A 291 1.36 23.53 2.81
N ILE A 292 0.77 23.27 1.64
CA ILE A 292 1.50 23.26 0.37
C ILE A 292 2.16 24.62 0.16
N GLY A 293 3.40 24.62 -0.29
CA GLY A 293 4.24 25.81 -0.47
C GLY A 293 4.93 26.32 0.81
N MET A 294 4.69 25.71 1.98
CA MET A 294 5.38 26.09 3.22
C MET A 294 6.90 25.89 3.08
N PRO A 295 7.71 26.92 3.37
CA PRO A 295 9.16 26.76 3.40
C PRO A 295 9.56 25.87 4.58
N VAL A 296 10.52 24.99 4.33
CA VAL A 296 11.04 24.07 5.33
C VAL A 296 12.55 23.95 5.21
N ARG A 297 13.21 23.60 6.31
CA ARG A 297 14.66 23.42 6.36
C ARG A 297 15.05 22.06 6.93
N LEU A 298 16.05 21.45 6.32
CA LEU A 298 16.62 20.17 6.72
C LEU A 298 17.18 20.25 8.15
N GLU A 299 16.85 19.25 8.94
CA GLU A 299 17.38 18.98 10.26
C GLU A 299 17.67 17.48 10.40
N PHE A 300 18.73 17.14 11.11
CA PHE A 300 19.04 15.75 11.44
C PHE A 300 18.63 15.48 12.88
N VAL A 301 17.64 14.60 13.06
CA VAL A 301 17.07 14.29 14.38
C VAL A 301 17.42 12.87 14.78
N ARG A 302 17.92 12.72 16.00
CA ARG A 302 18.07 11.45 16.69
C ARG A 302 16.90 11.28 17.65
N TYR A 303 16.09 10.24 17.44
CA TYR A 303 14.92 9.97 18.27
C TYR A 303 15.25 9.19 19.54
N GLU A 304 16.26 8.31 19.48
CA GLU A 304 16.69 7.47 20.61
C GLU A 304 18.21 7.22 20.57
N ASP A 305 18.79 6.97 21.74
CA ASP A 305 20.20 6.60 21.87
C ASP A 305 20.49 5.26 21.17
N GLY A 306 21.52 5.25 20.32
CA GLY A 306 21.90 4.08 19.53
C GLY A 306 21.09 3.88 18.24
N GLN A 307 20.23 4.83 17.85
CA GLN A 307 19.60 4.87 16.53
C GLN A 307 20.33 5.83 15.56
N PRO A 308 20.29 5.55 14.24
CA PRO A 308 20.79 6.50 13.25
C PRO A 308 19.96 7.79 13.27
N GLU A 309 20.61 8.92 12.99
CA GLU A 309 19.91 10.17 12.73
C GLU A 309 19.07 10.07 11.46
N LEU A 310 17.94 10.77 11.43
CA LEU A 310 17.05 10.83 10.27
C LEU A 310 16.98 12.28 9.76
N PRO A 311 17.04 12.50 8.43
CA PRO A 311 16.80 13.80 7.85
C PRO A 311 15.29 14.11 7.90
N VAL A 312 14.93 15.14 8.64
CA VAL A 312 13.58 15.70 8.77
C VAL A 312 13.55 17.15 8.32
N PHE A 313 12.36 17.70 8.12
CA PHE A 313 12.21 19.06 7.64
C PHE A 313 11.43 19.89 8.66
N ARG A 314 12.06 20.92 9.20
CA ARG A 314 11.43 21.88 10.10
C ARG A 314 10.70 22.94 9.28
N GLY A 315 9.41 23.12 9.53
CA GLY A 315 8.68 24.28 9.04
C GLY A 315 8.84 25.46 10.00
N ASP A 316 8.83 26.66 9.45
CA ASP A 316 8.73 27.90 10.23
C ASP A 316 7.32 28.47 10.07
N LEU A 317 6.66 28.79 11.19
CA LEU A 317 5.42 29.57 11.13
C LEU A 317 5.78 31.01 10.73
N PRO A 318 5.11 31.62 9.73
CA PRO A 318 5.29 33.03 9.46
C PRO A 318 4.76 33.83 10.67
N GLY A 319 5.64 34.23 11.59
CA GLY A 319 5.21 34.94 12.80
C GLY A 319 6.20 35.12 13.95
N GLU A 320 7.36 34.46 13.99
CA GLU A 320 8.40 34.76 15.00
C GLU A 320 9.72 35.10 14.30
N VAL A 321 9.77 36.31 13.73
CA VAL A 321 11.05 36.98 13.50
C VAL A 321 11.55 37.40 14.88
N GLY A 322 12.56 36.68 15.38
CA GLY A 322 13.22 36.98 16.65
C GLY A 322 13.70 38.44 16.69
N GLY A 323 13.37 39.11 17.80
CA GLY A 323 14.02 40.35 18.22
C GLY A 323 15.33 40.09 18.95
#